data_AF-A0A7C4R8R6-F1
#
_entry.id   AF-A0A7C4R8R6-F1
#
_cell.length_a   1.000
_cell.length_b   1.000
_cell.length_c   1.000
_cell.angle_alpha   90.00
_cell.angle_beta   90.00
_cell.angle_gamma   90.00
#
_symmetry.space_group_name_H-M   'P 1'
#
loop_
_entity.id
_entity.type
_entity.pdbx_description
1 polymer ?
#
loop_
_entity_poly.entity_id
_entity_poly.type
_entity_poly.pdbx_seq_one_letter_code
_entity_poly.pdbx_strand_id
1 'polypeptide(L)'
;MELNFSVQIVQMVLLIGVQSTPAIIEYKRASVIMYNEPKKCPYCNCLFLTNMDYEAHVSFRHWRRSKNDVWEWMPAKDAPHIVQRIKVSGEFTDGVYTYRLSEDDALIFRRRINKLY
;
A
#
# COMPACT_ATOMS: atom_id res chain seq x y z
N MET A 1 9.26 -9.91 41.28
CA MET A 1 8.03 -9.76 40.48
C MET A 1 8.45 -9.17 39.15
N GLU A 2 8.73 -10.03 38.17
CA GLU A 2 9.24 -9.61 36.85
C GLU A 2 8.06 -9.46 35.90
N LEU A 3 7.90 -8.27 35.31
CA LEU A 3 6.92 -8.03 34.26
C LEU A 3 7.57 -8.29 32.91
N ASN A 4 7.07 -9.33 32.24
CA ASN A 4 7.28 -9.56 30.81
C ASN A 4 6.64 -8.43 30.00
N PHE A 5 7.37 -7.87 29.04
CA PHE A 5 6.81 -6.98 28.02
C PHE A 5 7.06 -7.56 26.64
N SER A 6 5.99 -8.00 25.97
CA SER A 6 5.98 -8.23 24.52
C SER A 6 5.74 -6.89 23.83
N VAL A 7 6.72 -6.43 23.05
CA VAL A 7 6.61 -5.19 22.27
C VAL A 7 6.12 -5.55 20.87
N GLN A 8 4.85 -5.24 20.58
CA GLN A 8 4.37 -5.15 19.20
C GLN A 8 4.71 -3.76 18.65
N ILE A 9 5.56 -3.74 17.61
CA ILE A 9 6.01 -2.51 16.95
C ILE A 9 4.90 -2.03 16.01
N VAL A 10 4.14 -1.04 16.46
CA VAL A 10 3.35 -0.16 15.58
C VAL A 10 3.56 1.27 16.08
N GLN A 11 3.95 2.15 15.16
CA GLN A 11 4.19 3.60 15.33
C GLN A 11 5.49 4.04 16.03
N MET A 12 6.08 5.09 15.45
CA MET A 12 7.26 5.84 15.90
C MET A 12 7.23 6.13 17.40
N VAL A 13 8.30 5.76 18.11
CA VAL A 13 8.59 6.22 19.46
C VAL A 13 9.74 7.21 19.37
N LEU A 14 9.49 8.47 19.75
CA LEU A 14 10.53 9.46 20.01
C LEU A 14 10.97 9.32 21.46
N LEU A 15 12.16 8.76 21.71
CA LEU A 15 12.80 8.78 23.03
C LEU A 15 13.63 10.05 23.15
N ILE A 16 13.30 10.93 24.09
CA ILE A 16 14.15 12.08 24.44
C ILE A 16 14.71 11.90 25.85
N GLY A 17 16.04 11.76 25.91
CA GLY A 17 16.86 11.93 27.12
C GLY A 17 18.28 11.44 26.82
N VAL A 18 19.39 12.13 27.13
CA VAL A 18 19.69 13.38 27.84
C VAL A 18 21.05 13.86 27.27
N GLN A 19 21.21 15.18 27.08
CA GLN A 19 22.47 15.93 26.85
C GLN A 19 23.44 15.47 25.75
N SER A 20 23.24 15.98 24.52
CA SER A 20 24.23 16.67 23.66
C SER A 20 23.80 16.55 22.20
N THR A 21 23.28 17.65 21.64
CA THR A 21 22.72 17.77 20.26
C THR A 21 21.60 16.77 19.90
N PRO A 22 20.46 17.22 19.35
CA PRO A 22 19.50 16.28 18.78
C PRO A 22 20.16 15.52 17.64
N ALA A 23 20.50 14.25 17.87
CA ALA A 23 20.98 13.36 16.83
C ALA A 23 19.75 12.82 16.08
N ILE A 24 19.64 13.12 14.80
CA ILE A 24 18.70 12.44 13.92
C ILE A 24 19.27 11.04 13.67
N ILE A 25 18.71 10.03 14.32
CA ILE A 25 19.06 8.63 14.06
C ILE A 25 18.25 8.18 12.84
N GLU A 26 18.87 8.21 11.66
CA GLU A 26 18.27 7.66 10.44
C GLU A 26 18.32 6.12 10.48
N TYR A 27 17.21 5.51 10.90
CA TYR A 27 17.04 4.06 10.76
C TYR A 27 16.77 3.72 9.29
N LYS A 28 17.83 3.49 8.51
CA LYS A 28 17.71 2.92 7.16
C LYS A 28 17.34 1.44 7.26
N ARG A 29 16.04 1.15 7.17
CA ARG A 29 15.61 -0.22 6.85
C ARG A 29 16.12 -0.57 5.45
N ALA A 30 16.85 -1.67 5.31
CA ALA A 30 17.50 -2.09 4.06
C ALA A 30 16.54 -2.20 2.85
N SER A 31 15.22 -2.32 3.08
CA SER A 31 14.19 -2.42 2.05
C SER A 31 13.50 -1.08 1.70
N VAL A 32 13.85 0.01 2.38
CA VAL A 32 13.29 1.35 2.08
C VAL A 32 14.12 2.01 0.98
N ILE A 33 13.47 2.24 -0.15
CA ILE A 33 14.01 2.96 -1.30
C ILE A 33 13.49 4.39 -1.23
N MET A 34 14.42 5.34 -1.17
CA MET A 34 14.13 6.75 -1.40
C MET A 34 14.07 7.00 -2.91
N TYR A 35 13.02 7.64 -3.39
CA TYR A 35 12.92 8.02 -4.80
C TYR A 35 13.73 9.29 -5.06
N ASN A 36 14.42 9.37 -6.21
CA ASN A 36 15.14 10.57 -6.62
C ASN A 36 14.17 11.75 -6.87
N GLU A 37 12.95 11.45 -7.33
CA GLU A 37 11.86 12.41 -7.51
C GLU A 37 10.60 11.90 -6.78
N PRO A 38 9.77 12.79 -6.20
CA PRO A 38 8.56 12.36 -5.51
C PRO A 38 7.61 11.58 -6.42
N LYS A 39 7.27 10.35 -6.02
CA LYS A 39 6.36 9.49 -6.76
C LYS A 39 4.91 9.88 -6.52
N LYS A 40 4.14 10.14 -7.58
CA LYS A 40 2.70 10.45 -7.50
C LYS A 40 1.84 9.19 -7.41
N CYS A 41 0.81 9.21 -6.57
CA CYS A 41 -0.22 8.18 -6.57
C CYS A 41 -1.06 8.25 -7.85
N PRO A 42 -1.39 7.12 -8.50
CA PRO A 42 -2.26 7.14 -9.69
C PRO A 42 -3.74 7.41 -9.38
N TYR A 43 -4.15 7.32 -8.12
CA TYR A 43 -5.56 7.42 -7.69
C TYR A 43 -5.88 8.73 -6.93
N CYS A 44 -4.86 9.51 -6.55
CA CYS A 44 -5.05 10.79 -5.86
C CYS A 44 -3.84 11.72 -6.04
N ASN A 45 -3.89 12.92 -5.47
CA ASN A 45 -2.83 13.92 -5.62
C ASN A 45 -1.69 13.82 -4.58
N CYS A 46 -1.60 12.72 -3.83
CA CYS A 46 -0.49 12.52 -2.88
C CYS A 46 0.83 12.20 -3.59
N LEU A 47 1.92 12.74 -3.03
CA LEU A 47 3.30 12.53 -3.46
C LEU A 47 4.08 11.81 -2.35
N PHE A 48 4.97 10.89 -2.74
CA PHE A 48 5.71 10.04 -1.81
C PHE A 48 7.21 10.09 -2.11
N LEU A 49 8.01 10.22 -1.06
CA LEU A 49 9.47 10.20 -1.15
C LEU A 49 10.05 8.79 -0.98
N THR A 50 9.30 7.88 -0.37
CA THR A 50 9.73 6.51 -0.10
C THR A 50 8.80 5.49 -0.74
N ASN A 51 9.34 4.32 -1.11
CA ASN A 51 8.53 3.20 -1.55
C ASN A 51 7.60 2.68 -0.45
N MET A 52 8.04 2.68 0.80
CA MET A 52 7.26 2.18 1.93
C MET A 52 5.97 2.99 2.12
N ASP A 53 6.08 4.32 2.13
CA ASP A 53 4.92 5.20 2.28
C ASP A 53 3.99 5.11 1.05
N TYR A 54 4.57 5.05 -0.14
CA TYR A 54 3.83 4.87 -1.38
C TYR A 54 3.02 3.56 -1.38
N GLU A 55 3.66 2.44 -1.06
CA GLU A 55 3.05 1.12 -1.06
C GLU A 55 1.98 0.99 0.02
N ALA A 56 2.24 1.52 1.23
CA ALA A 56 1.25 1.55 2.30
C ALA A 56 0.05 2.42 1.90
N HIS A 57 0.29 3.61 1.36
CA HIS A 57 -0.79 4.49 0.91
C HIS A 57 -1.66 3.82 -0.16
N VAL A 58 -1.04 3.26 -1.21
CA VAL A 58 -1.78 2.57 -2.26
C VAL A 58 -2.56 1.40 -1.68
N SER A 59 -1.95 0.58 -0.84
CA SER A 59 -2.58 -0.63 -0.33
C SER A 59 -3.71 -0.38 0.68
N PHE A 60 -3.62 0.67 1.51
CA PHE A 60 -4.58 0.91 2.59
C PHE A 60 -5.62 2.01 2.30
N ARG A 61 -5.28 3.02 1.49
CA ARG A 61 -6.21 4.14 1.21
C ARG A 61 -7.15 3.86 0.05
N HIS A 62 -6.65 3.16 -0.96
CA HIS A 62 -7.37 2.98 -2.22
C HIS A 62 -8.02 1.61 -2.29
N TRP A 63 -7.35 0.59 -1.77
CA TRP A 63 -7.79 -0.79 -1.85
C TRP A 63 -8.30 -1.28 -0.50
N ARG A 64 -9.52 -1.82 -0.50
CA ARG A 64 -10.18 -2.38 0.68
C ARG A 64 -10.11 -3.89 0.60
N ARG A 65 -9.79 -4.54 1.71
CA ARG A 65 -9.77 -6.01 1.75
C ARG A 65 -11.20 -6.56 1.72
N SER A 66 -11.40 -7.63 0.96
CA SER A 66 -12.63 -8.43 1.02
C SER A 66 -12.63 -9.34 2.25
N LYS A 67 -13.79 -9.87 2.63
CA LYS A 67 -13.96 -10.76 3.80
C LYS A 67 -13.05 -12.00 3.78
N ASN A 68 -12.62 -12.43 2.59
CA ASN A 68 -11.84 -13.65 2.42
C ASN A 68 -10.34 -13.36 2.26
N ASP A 69 -9.88 -12.10 2.39
CA ASP A 69 -8.47 -11.65 2.31
C ASP A 69 -7.69 -12.03 1.03
N VAL A 70 -8.40 -12.54 0.04
CA VAL A 70 -7.88 -12.96 -1.27
C VAL A 70 -8.00 -11.83 -2.28
N TRP A 71 -9.16 -11.18 -2.28
CA TRP A 71 -9.47 -10.06 -3.14
C TRP A 71 -9.39 -8.76 -2.37
N GLU A 72 -8.90 -7.73 -3.04
CA GLU A 72 -9.02 -6.34 -2.64
C GLU A 72 -9.93 -5.63 -3.64
N TRP A 73 -10.63 -4.60 -3.20
CA TRP A 73 -11.58 -3.89 -4.05
C TRP A 73 -11.49 -2.38 -3.89
N MET A 74 -11.90 -1.66 -4.93
CA MET A 74 -12.08 -0.22 -4.92
C MET A 74 -13.24 0.20 -5.84
N PRO A 75 -13.83 1.39 -5.67
CA PRO A 75 -14.81 1.93 -6.62
C PRO A 75 -14.21 2.10 -8.02
N ALA A 76 -14.92 1.67 -9.06
CA ALA A 76 -14.46 1.73 -10.45
C ALA A 76 -14.19 3.16 -10.93
N LYS A 77 -14.98 4.12 -10.43
CA LYS A 77 -14.81 5.55 -10.71
C LYS A 77 -13.45 6.12 -10.27
N ASP A 78 -12.80 5.49 -9.30
CA ASP A 78 -11.51 5.96 -8.75
C ASP A 78 -10.32 5.50 -9.61
N ALA A 79 -10.54 4.57 -10.56
CA ALA A 79 -9.50 4.07 -11.46
C ALA A 79 -10.03 3.79 -12.89
N PRO A 80 -10.50 4.81 -13.62
CA PRO A 80 -11.13 4.65 -14.93
C PRO A 80 -10.20 4.02 -15.97
N HIS A 81 -8.89 4.26 -15.86
CA HIS A 81 -7.88 3.66 -16.74
C HIS A 81 -7.80 2.13 -16.61
N ILE A 82 -8.05 1.57 -15.41
CA ILE A 82 -8.09 0.12 -15.20
C ILE A 82 -9.39 -0.44 -15.77
N VAL A 83 -10.52 0.23 -15.55
CA VAL A 83 -11.83 -0.17 -16.08
C VAL A 83 -11.76 -0.30 -17.61
N GLN A 84 -11.20 0.69 -18.29
CA GLN A 84 -11.08 0.67 -19.74
C GLN A 84 -10.27 -0.53 -20.23
N ARG A 85 -9.17 -0.89 -19.53
CA ARG A 85 -8.37 -2.07 -19.88
C ARG A 85 -9.13 -3.37 -19.66
N ILE A 86 -9.80 -3.52 -18.52
CA ILE A 86 -10.62 -4.70 -18.23
C ILE A 86 -11.73 -4.87 -19.27
N LYS A 87 -12.42 -3.79 -19.66
CA LYS A 87 -13.49 -3.85 -20.67
C LYS A 87 -12.99 -4.29 -22.05
N VAL A 88 -11.73 -4.04 -22.39
CA VAL A 88 -11.12 -4.47 -23.66
C VAL A 88 -10.67 -5.93 -23.60
N SER A 89 -10.08 -6.37 -22.48
CA SER A 89 -9.45 -7.70 -22.39
C SER A 89 -10.25 -8.76 -21.61
N GLY A 90 -11.36 -8.39 -20.98
CA GLY A 90 -12.15 -9.21 -20.06
C GLY A 90 -11.48 -9.37 -18.68
N GLU A 91 -10.21 -9.76 -18.67
CA GLU A 91 -9.35 -9.81 -17.47
C GLU A 91 -8.05 -9.06 -17.76
N PHE A 92 -7.55 -8.28 -16.81
CA PHE A 92 -6.35 -7.48 -16.97
C PHE A 92 -5.32 -7.87 -15.90
N THR A 93 -4.08 -8.13 -16.30
CA THR A 93 -2.99 -8.40 -15.37
C THR A 93 -1.93 -7.31 -15.51
N ASP A 94 -1.55 -6.70 -14.39
CA ASP A 94 -0.51 -5.67 -14.32
C ASP A 94 0.43 -5.95 -13.14
N GLY A 95 1.70 -6.16 -13.48
CA GLY A 95 2.73 -6.59 -12.54
C GLY A 95 2.33 -7.86 -11.80
N VAL A 96 2.10 -7.73 -10.49
CA VAL A 96 1.79 -8.85 -9.59
C VAL A 96 0.30 -9.01 -9.30
N TYR A 97 -0.56 -8.22 -9.94
CA TYR A 97 -2.00 -8.23 -9.69
C TYR A 97 -2.80 -8.59 -10.94
N THR A 98 -3.85 -9.36 -10.72
CA THR A 98 -4.92 -9.62 -11.68
C THR A 98 -6.16 -8.83 -11.28
N TYR A 99 -6.80 -8.18 -12.24
CA TYR A 99 -7.93 -7.28 -12.06
C TYR A 99 -9.19 -7.80 -12.76
N ARG A 100 -10.33 -7.61 -12.12
CA ARG A 100 -11.67 -7.91 -12.65
C ARG A 100 -12.64 -6.80 -12.27
N LEU A 101 -13.71 -6.67 -13.05
CA LEU A 101 -14.79 -5.75 -12.77
C LEU A 101 -15.95 -6.52 -12.11
N SER A 102 -16.74 -5.85 -11.27
CA SER A 102 -18.03 -6.39 -10.83
C SER A 102 -19.02 -6.49 -12.00
N GLU A 103 -20.04 -7.33 -11.87
CA GLU A 103 -21.08 -7.52 -12.91
C GLU A 103 -21.85 -6.23 -13.24
N ASP A 104 -21.94 -5.30 -12.28
CA ASP A 104 -22.59 -3.99 -12.42
C ASP A 104 -21.62 -2.86 -12.79
N ASP A 105 -20.36 -3.17 -13.11
CA ASP A 105 -19.28 -2.23 -13.41
C ASP A 105 -18.95 -1.23 -12.28
N ALA A 106 -19.52 -1.37 -11.08
CA ALA A 106 -19.37 -0.41 -10.00
C ALA A 106 -18.04 -0.53 -9.23
N LEU A 107 -17.46 -1.72 -9.18
CA LEU A 107 -16.26 -2.05 -8.40
C LEU A 107 -15.17 -2.70 -9.26
N ILE A 108 -13.92 -2.40 -8.93
CA ILE A 108 -12.76 -3.13 -9.43
C ILE A 108 -12.28 -4.04 -8.30
N PHE A 109 -12.08 -5.30 -8.62
CA PHE A 109 -11.43 -6.29 -7.76
C PHE A 109 -10.02 -6.55 -8.26
N ARG A 110 -9.07 -6.71 -7.34
CA ARG A 110 -7.74 -7.23 -7.65
C ARG A 110 -7.32 -8.35 -6.71
N ARG A 111 -6.48 -9.25 -7.19
CA ARG A 111 -5.79 -10.26 -6.36
C ARG A 111 -4.33 -10.35 -6.75
N ARG A 112 -3.46 -10.72 -5.81
CA ARG A 112 -2.05 -11.01 -6.12
C ARG A 112 -1.93 -12.38 -6.81
N ILE A 113 -1.14 -12.45 -7.89
CA ILE A 113 -0.94 -13.66 -8.70
C ILE A 113 -0.29 -14.80 -7.88
N ASN A 114 0.63 -14.46 -6.97
CA ASN A 114 1.42 -15.44 -6.22
C ASN A 114 0.84 -15.86 -4.86
N LYS A 115 -0.40 -15.45 -4.51
CA LYS A 115 -1.12 -16.11 -3.41
C LYS A 115 -1.73 -17.40 -3.96
N LEU A 116 -0.89 -18.41 -4.20
CA LEU A 116 -1.35 -19.79 -4.29
C LEU A 116 -1.82 -20.19 -2.89
N TYR A 117 -3.05 -20.68 -2.81
CA TYR A 117 -3.61 -21.25 -1.58
C TYR A 117 -2.86 -22.50 -1.15
#